data_AF-A0A1Z5YRP1-F1
#
_entry.id   AF-A0A1Z5YRP1-F1
#
_cell.length_a   1.000
_cell.length_b   1.000
_cell.length_c   1.000
_cell.angle_alpha   90.00
_cell.angle_beta   90.00
_cell.angle_gamma   90.00
#
_symmetry.space_group_name_H-M   'P 1'
#
loop_
_entity.id
_entity.type
_entity.pdbx_description
1 polymer ?
#
loop_
_entity_poly.entity_id
_entity_poly.type
_entity_poly.pdbx_seq_one_letter_code
_entity_poly.pdbx_strand_id
1 'polypeptide(L)'
;MTSDRVPPRQLASIVAAIIRRERKRCGMTRLELAERLECTENAVFVAESGCASPSLPLLFDMLWIMDCPQSVFLEITEADARLRSRKEQAA
;
A
#
# COMPACT_ATOMS: atom_id res chain seq x y z
N MET A 1 -2.88 -7.70 27.14
CA MET A 1 -2.30 -7.91 25.80
C MET A 1 -2.19 -6.56 25.11
N THR A 2 -1.10 -5.84 25.35
CA THR A 2 -0.85 -4.51 24.78
C THR A 2 -0.54 -4.65 23.30
N SER A 3 -1.45 -4.12 22.49
CA SER A 3 -1.43 -4.15 21.03
C SER A 3 -0.09 -3.69 20.46
N ASP A 4 0.65 -4.67 19.94
CA ASP A 4 1.98 -4.59 19.36
C ASP A 4 2.02 -3.91 17.97
N ARG A 5 1.33 -2.78 17.83
CA ARG A 5 1.19 -2.13 16.52
C ARG A 5 2.48 -1.43 16.13
N VAL A 6 3.05 -1.81 14.99
CA VAL A 6 4.01 -1.02 14.21
C VAL A 6 3.43 0.40 14.04
N PRO A 7 4.24 1.48 14.12
CA PRO A 7 3.74 2.83 13.86
C PRO A 7 3.04 2.84 12.48
N PRO A 8 1.71 3.05 12.43
CA PRO A 8 0.92 2.81 11.21
C PRO A 8 1.45 3.60 9.99
N ARG A 9 2.11 4.72 10.28
CA ARG A 9 2.64 5.65 9.29
C ARG A 9 3.84 5.13 8.49
N GLN A 10 4.68 4.27 9.06
CA GLN A 10 5.86 3.76 8.34
C GLN A 10 5.45 2.75 7.27
N LEU A 11 4.62 1.76 7.64
CA LEU A 11 4.10 0.78 6.67
C LEU A 11 3.24 1.46 5.61
N ALA A 12 2.35 2.39 6.01
CA ALA A 12 1.53 3.16 5.08
C ALA A 12 2.38 3.89 4.03
N SER A 13 3.50 4.51 4.44
CA SER A 13 4.40 5.20 3.51
C SER A 13 5.08 4.25 2.51
N ILE A 14 5.44 3.04 2.92
CA ILE A 14 6.06 2.05 2.03
C ILE A 14 5.03 1.54 1.03
N VAL A 15 3.85 1.13 1.52
CA VAL A 15 2.74 0.66 0.68
C VAL A 15 2.35 1.73 -0.34
N ALA A 16 2.24 2.98 0.09
CA ALA A 16 1.93 4.11 -0.78
C ALA A 16 2.98 4.33 -1.89
N ALA A 17 4.27 4.15 -1.58
CA ALA A 17 5.34 4.23 -2.58
C ALA A 17 5.25 3.11 -3.61
N ILE A 18 4.94 1.89 -3.17
CA ILE A 18 4.75 0.71 -4.03
C ILE A 18 3.54 0.91 -4.95
N ILE A 19 2.38 1.29 -4.43
CA ILE A 19 1.17 1.55 -5.24
C ILE A 19 1.46 2.62 -6.30
N ARG A 20 2.11 3.73 -5.90
CA ARG A 20 2.45 4.81 -6.82
C ARG A 20 3.43 4.37 -7.91
N ARG A 21 4.41 3.51 -7.57
CA ARG A 21 5.35 2.93 -8.52
C ARG A 21 4.61 2.07 -9.55
N GLU A 22 3.75 1.17 -9.09
CA GLU A 22 3.01 0.25 -9.97
C GLU A 22 2.00 0.97 -10.87
N ARG A 23 1.28 1.97 -10.35
CA ARG A 23 0.36 2.77 -11.18
C ARG A 23 1.11 3.44 -12.33
N LYS A 24 2.26 4.06 -12.02
CA LYS A 24 3.11 4.71 -13.02
C LYS A 24 3.69 3.71 -14.02
N ARG A 25 4.10 2.51 -13.58
CA ARG A 25 4.56 1.42 -14.45
C ARG A 25 3.49 1.05 -15.49
N CYS A 26 2.22 1.06 -15.07
CA CYS A 26 1.08 0.76 -15.94
C CYS A 26 0.65 1.93 -16.84
N GLY A 27 1.32 3.08 -16.75
CA GLY A 27 0.96 4.27 -17.54
C GLY A 27 -0.36 4.93 -17.13
N MET A 28 -0.94 4.56 -15.98
CA MET A 28 -2.22 5.11 -15.53
C MET A 28 -2.02 6.41 -14.76
N THR A 29 -2.92 7.37 -14.94
CA THR A 29 -3.17 8.49 -14.03
C THR A 29 -3.95 8.04 -12.79
N ARG A 30 -4.03 8.90 -11.76
CA ARG A 30 -4.85 8.57 -10.57
C ARG A 30 -6.32 8.49 -10.90
N LEU A 31 -6.80 9.38 -11.77
CA LEU A 31 -8.18 9.40 -12.22
C LEU A 31 -8.53 8.10 -12.94
N GLU A 32 -7.72 7.64 -13.90
CA GLU A 32 -7.96 6.37 -14.61
C GLU A 32 -7.96 5.16 -13.67
N LEU A 33 -7.05 5.12 -12.69
CA LEU A 33 -7.06 4.05 -11.68
C LEU A 33 -8.34 4.12 -10.82
N ALA A 34 -8.76 5.32 -10.42
CA ALA A 34 -9.97 5.52 -9.63
C ALA A 34 -11.23 5.11 -10.40
N GLU A 35 -11.32 5.45 -11.68
CA GLU A 35 -12.40 5.05 -12.59
C GLU A 35 -12.48 3.51 -12.68
N ARG A 36 -11.35 2.82 -12.84
CA ARG A 36 -11.32 1.34 -12.88
C ARG A 36 -11.67 0.69 -11.55
N LEU A 37 -11.40 1.37 -10.43
CA LEU A 37 -11.74 0.93 -9.07
C LEU A 37 -13.18 1.31 -8.66
N GLU A 38 -13.92 2.03 -9.51
CA GLU A 38 -15.24 2.59 -9.17
C GLU A 38 -15.21 3.43 -7.88
N CYS A 39 -14.13 4.18 -7.68
CA CYS A 39 -13.94 5.03 -6.50
C CYS A 39 -13.55 6.47 -6.88
N THR A 40 -13.42 7.33 -5.87
CA THR A 40 -13.01 8.72 -6.10
C THR A 40 -11.51 8.83 -6.34
N GLU A 41 -11.06 9.78 -7.16
CA GLU A 41 -9.63 10.08 -7.31
C GLU A 41 -8.96 10.38 -5.96
N ASN A 42 -9.70 11.00 -5.04
CA ASN A 42 -9.21 11.26 -3.69
C ASN A 42 -8.91 9.97 -2.90
N ALA A 43 -9.66 8.88 -3.11
CA ALA A 43 -9.36 7.59 -2.47
C ALA A 43 -8.00 7.05 -2.94
N VAL A 44 -7.72 7.14 -4.24
CA VAL A 44 -6.41 6.78 -4.81
C VAL A 44 -5.31 7.71 -4.30
N PHE A 45 -5.56 9.02 -4.23
CA PHE A 45 -4.63 9.98 -3.66
C PHE A 45 -4.25 9.65 -2.21
N VAL A 46 -5.24 9.34 -1.37
CA VAL A 46 -5.02 8.96 0.03
C VAL A 46 -4.17 7.69 0.12
N ALA A 47 -4.49 6.66 -0.67
CA ALA A 47 -3.71 5.42 -0.71
C ALA A 47 -2.25 5.65 -1.15
N GLU A 48 -2.02 6.56 -2.10
CA GLU A 48 -0.67 6.93 -2.55
C GLU A 48 0.04 7.94 -1.64
N SER A 49 -0.65 8.58 -0.70
CA SER A 49 -0.07 9.63 0.15
C SER A 49 0.79 9.08 1.28
N GLY A 50 0.52 7.86 1.73
CA GLY A 50 1.13 7.27 2.93
C GLY A 50 0.60 7.86 4.24
N CYS A 51 -0.42 8.72 4.19
CA CYS A 51 -1.09 9.25 5.39
C CYS A 51 -1.87 8.16 6.15
N ALA A 52 -2.44 7.20 5.41
CA ALA A 52 -3.14 6.04 5.96
C ALA A 52 -2.89 4.82 5.05
N SER A 53 -2.81 3.63 5.64
CA SER A 53 -2.79 2.41 4.84
C SER A 53 -4.16 2.19 4.19
N PRO A 54 -4.21 1.80 2.90
CA PRO A 54 -5.45 1.32 2.31
C PRO A 54 -5.94 0.08 3.07
N SER A 55 -7.26 -0.15 3.04
CA SER A 55 -7.81 -1.41 3.51
C SER A 55 -7.29 -2.57 2.66
N LEU A 56 -7.25 -3.78 3.22
CA LEU A 56 -6.80 -4.97 2.48
C LEU A 56 -7.58 -5.19 1.17
N PRO A 57 -8.93 -5.08 1.13
CA PRO A 57 -9.69 -5.20 -0.10
C PRO A 57 -9.27 -4.17 -1.16
N LEU A 58 -9.20 -2.89 -0.79
CA LEU A 58 -8.78 -1.83 -1.72
C LEU A 58 -7.35 -2.05 -2.23
N LEU A 59 -6.45 -2.52 -1.37
CA LEU A 59 -5.09 -2.86 -1.78
C LEU A 59 -5.09 -3.98 -2.83
N PHE A 60 -5.86 -5.05 -2.62
CA PHE A 60 -5.93 -6.15 -3.59
C PHE A 60 -6.56 -5.72 -4.90
N ASP A 61 -7.64 -4.93 -4.87
CA ASP A 61 -8.28 -4.39 -6.07
C ASP A 61 -7.32 -3.52 -6.88
N MET A 62 -6.55 -2.66 -6.19
CA MET A 62 -5.48 -1.86 -6.80
C MET A 62 -4.42 -2.73 -7.48
N LEU A 63 -3.89 -3.73 -6.77
CA LEU A 63 -2.86 -4.62 -7.31
C LEU A 63 -3.37 -5.41 -8.51
N TRP A 64 -4.62 -5.86 -8.47
CA TRP A 64 -5.28 -6.58 -9.56
C TRP A 64 -5.44 -5.70 -10.80
N ILE A 65 -6.01 -4.50 -10.65
CA ILE A 65 -6.26 -3.58 -11.78
C ILE A 65 -4.96 -3.12 -12.45
N MET A 66 -3.90 -2.96 -11.66
CA MET A 66 -2.56 -2.63 -12.15
C MET A 66 -1.79 -3.83 -12.67
N ASP A 67 -2.40 -5.02 -12.75
CA ASP A 67 -1.76 -6.27 -13.21
C ASP A 67 -0.39 -6.47 -12.52
N CYS A 68 -0.38 -6.33 -11.20
CA CYS A 68 0.85 -6.44 -10.42
C CYS A 68 1.25 -7.91 -10.29
N PRO A 69 2.53 -8.26 -10.51
CA PRO A 69 3.00 -9.61 -10.21
C PRO A 69 2.93 -9.87 -8.70
N GLN A 70 2.77 -11.14 -8.31
CA GLN A 70 2.68 -11.56 -6.90
C GLN A 70 3.87 -11.06 -6.05
N SER A 71 5.04 -10.86 -6.66
CA SER A 71 6.23 -10.30 -6.01
C SER A 71 6.00 -8.92 -5.39
N VAL A 72 5.07 -8.12 -5.93
CA VAL A 72 4.73 -6.81 -5.36
C VAL A 72 4.04 -6.97 -4.00
N PHE A 73 3.12 -7.93 -3.87
CA PHE A 73 2.51 -8.21 -2.58
C PHE A 73 3.54 -8.77 -1.59
N LEU A 74 4.44 -9.65 -2.06
CA LEU A 74 5.52 -10.16 -1.22
C LEU A 74 6.43 -9.03 -0.69
N GLU A 75 6.75 -8.03 -1.51
CA GLU A 75 7.51 -6.83 -1.10
C GLU A 75 6.80 -6.07 0.04
N ILE A 76 5.48 -5.92 -0.03
CA ILE A 76 4.67 -5.29 1.03
C ILE A 76 4.76 -6.10 2.32
N THR A 77 4.59 -7.42 2.24
CA THR A 77 4.64 -8.30 3.42
C THR A 77 6.02 -8.35 4.05
N GLU A 78 7.08 -8.32 3.24
CA GLU A 78 8.45 -8.27 3.71
C GLU A 78 8.73 -6.95 4.44
N ALA A 79 8.20 -5.83 3.93
CA ALA A 79 8.30 -4.54 4.61
C ALA A 79 7.61 -4.55 5.98
N ASP A 80 6.41 -5.11 6.09
CA ASP A 80 5.71 -5.26 7.39
C ASP A 80 6.52 -6.13 8.36
N ALA A 81 7.01 -7.29 7.89
CA ALA A 81 7.83 -8.19 8.69
C ALA A 81 9.09 -7.50 9.23
N ARG A 82 9.84 -6.79 8.36
CA ARG A 82 11.03 -6.03 8.75
C ARG A 82 10.73 -4.97 9.80
N LEU A 83 9.60 -4.26 9.68
CA LEU A 83 9.20 -3.24 10.64
C LEU A 83 8.86 -3.85 12.01
N ARG A 84 8.25 -5.04 12.04
CA ARG A 84 7.97 -5.77 13.29
C ARG A 84 9.25 -6.26 13.96
N SER A 85 10.15 -6.90 13.21
CA SER A 85 11.41 -7.42 13.77
C SER A 85 12.32 -6.33 14.34
N ARG A 86 12.37 -5.13 13.72
CA ARG A 86 13.13 -3.99 14.26
C ARG A 86 12.59 -3.49 15.59
N LYS A 87 11.27 -3.57 15.79
CA LYS A 87 10.63 -3.17 17.04
C LYS A 87 10.96 -4.15 18.17
N GLU A 88 10.93 -5.45 17.88
CA GLU A 88 11.30 -6.50 18.84
C GLU A 88 12.75 -6.37 19.33
N GLN A 89 13.66 -5.89 18.49
CA GLN A 89 15.07 -5.67 18.86
C GLN A 89 15.32 -4.37 19.64
N ALA A 90 14.36 -3.44 19.65
CA ALA A 90 14.49 -2.13 20.30
C ALA A 90 13.67 -2.00 21.59
N ALA A 91 12.94 -3.06 21.96
CA ALA A 91 12.15 -3.19 23.19
C ALA A 91 12.91 -4.00 24.25
#